data_AF-A0A519L2U2-F1
#
_entry.id   AF-A0A519L2U2-F1
#
_cell.length_a   1.000
_cell.length_b   1.000
_cell.length_c   1.000
_cell.angle_alpha   90.00
_cell.angle_beta   90.00
_cell.angle_gamma   90.00
#
_symmetry.space_group_name_H-M   'P 1'
#
loop_
_entity.id
_entity.type
_entity.pdbx_description
1 polymer ?
#
loop_
_entity_poly.entity_id
_entity_poly.type
_entity_poly.pdbx_seq_one_letter_code
_entity_poly.pdbx_strand_id
1 'polypeptide(L)'
;MEADYRRLKALRVIGSATREDTLHLLFMAWMHWADPPFLTGLEEDPGADEFWRAIFDDFGGEDATDAEFLHVAGMMAHIFPWALGDDEEWDARGQRMMARALQLRPDGFSPAFFEGRGEYGAYFAHQARVTPNT
;
A
#
# COMPACT_ATOMS: atom_id res chain seq x y z
N MET A 1 3.91 -7.55 13.10
CA MET A 1 3.13 -7.57 11.85
C MET A 1 2.24 -8.80 11.71
N GLU A 2 2.72 -10.04 11.85
CA GLU A 2 1.91 -11.26 11.60
C GLU A 2 0.54 -11.31 12.31
N ALA A 3 0.50 -11.00 13.61
CA ALA A 3 -0.75 -10.99 14.38
C ALA A 3 -1.77 -9.99 13.82
N ASP A 4 -1.30 -8.82 13.37
CA ASP A 4 -2.13 -7.80 12.74
C ASP A 4 -2.58 -8.23 11.35
N TYR A 5 -1.70 -8.82 10.55
CA TYR A 5 -2.04 -9.35 9.23
C TYR A 5 -3.19 -10.36 9.32
N ARG A 6 -3.08 -11.34 10.23
CA ARG A 6 -4.15 -12.33 10.48
C ARG A 6 -5.44 -11.68 10.96
N ARG A 7 -5.35 -10.73 11.89
CA ARG A 7 -6.51 -10.01 12.43
C ARG A 7 -7.24 -9.23 11.33
N LEU A 8 -6.52 -8.47 10.53
CA LEU A 8 -7.08 -7.64 9.45
C LEU A 8 -7.66 -8.51 8.33
N LYS A 9 -6.98 -9.59 7.94
CA LYS A 9 -7.49 -10.57 6.97
C LYS A 9 -8.80 -11.20 7.46
N ALA A 10 -8.89 -11.56 8.74
CA ALA A 10 -10.12 -12.07 9.35
C ALA A 10 -11.26 -11.02 9.35
N LEU A 11 -10.97 -9.76 9.71
CA LEU A 11 -11.94 -8.66 9.64
C LEU A 11 -12.48 -8.45 8.22
N ARG A 12 -11.60 -8.55 7.21
CA ARG A 12 -12.01 -8.45 5.81
C ARG A 12 -12.93 -9.60 5.39
N VAL A 13 -12.61 -10.84 5.79
CA VAL A 13 -13.43 -12.03 5.48
C VAL A 13 -14.85 -11.89 6.04
N ILE A 14 -15.01 -11.32 7.24
CA ILE A 14 -16.33 -11.09 7.85
C ILE A 14 -16.98 -9.77 7.43
N GLY A 15 -16.40 -9.03 6.47
CA GLY A 15 -16.93 -7.76 5.97
C GLY A 15 -16.92 -6.61 7.00
N SER A 16 -16.09 -6.70 8.03
CA SER A 16 -15.98 -5.70 9.11
C SER A 16 -14.71 -4.85 9.03
N ALA A 17 -13.87 -5.05 8.00
CA ALA A 17 -12.70 -4.21 7.79
C ALA A 17 -13.11 -2.80 7.39
N THR A 18 -12.54 -1.80 8.06
CA THR A 18 -12.68 -0.40 7.64
C THR A 18 -11.82 -0.12 6.41
N ARG A 19 -12.02 1.05 5.79
CA ARG A 19 -11.14 1.52 4.71
C ARG A 19 -9.68 1.63 5.16
N GLU A 20 -9.43 2.08 6.39
CA GLU A 20 -8.08 2.17 6.95
C GLU A 20 -7.47 0.79 7.20
N ASP A 21 -8.25 -0.16 7.75
CA ASP A 21 -7.82 -1.56 7.91
C ASP A 21 -7.41 -2.17 6.55
N THR A 22 -8.15 -1.83 5.49
CA THR A 22 -7.92 -2.37 4.14
C THR A 22 -6.66 -1.80 3.51
N LEU A 23 -6.30 -0.53 3.75
CA LEU A 23 -5.01 0.03 3.34
C LEU A 23 -3.83 -0.58 4.09
N HIS A 24 -3.99 -0.79 5.40
CA HIS A 24 -2.97 -1.45 6.20
C HIS A 24 -2.76 -2.88 5.70
N LEU A 25 -3.85 -3.58 5.37
CA LEU A 25 -3.81 -4.93 4.83
C LEU A 25 -3.16 -4.99 3.43
N LEU A 26 -3.44 -4.02 2.56
CA LEU A 26 -2.76 -3.86 1.27
C LEU A 26 -1.23 -3.73 1.47
N PHE A 27 -0.81 -2.87 2.41
CA PHE A 27 0.60 -2.72 2.76
C PHE A 27 1.22 -4.02 3.27
N MET A 28 0.55 -4.74 4.18
CA MET A 28 1.06 -6.00 4.69
C MET A 28 1.18 -7.09 3.61
N ALA A 29 0.21 -7.15 2.68
CA ALA A 29 0.30 -8.05 1.53
C ALA A 29 1.54 -7.75 0.68
N TRP A 30 1.81 -6.46 0.42
CA TRP A 30 3.00 -6.01 -0.29
C TRP A 30 4.31 -6.33 0.45
N MET A 31 4.31 -6.25 1.78
CA MET A 31 5.49 -6.56 2.60
C MET A 31 5.97 -8.02 2.48
N HIS A 32 5.15 -8.97 2.02
CA HIS A 32 5.57 -10.36 1.83
C HIS A 32 6.64 -10.55 0.74
N TRP A 33 6.72 -9.65 -0.25
CA TRP A 33 7.78 -9.67 -1.27
C TRP A 33 8.66 -8.42 -1.26
N ALA A 34 8.22 -7.32 -0.64
CA ALA A 34 9.05 -6.13 -0.50
C ALA A 34 10.23 -6.35 0.45
N ASP A 35 10.05 -7.16 1.50
CA ASP A 35 11.09 -7.46 2.48
C ASP A 35 11.04 -8.93 2.92
N PRO A 36 12.20 -9.51 3.30
CA PRO A 36 12.26 -10.89 3.75
C PRO A 36 11.59 -11.10 5.13
N PRO A 37 11.03 -12.31 5.40
CA PRO A 37 10.33 -12.65 6.63
C PRO A 37 11.05 -12.31 7.95
N PHE A 38 12.39 -12.38 7.98
CA PHE A 38 13.15 -12.10 9.20
C PHE A 38 13.19 -10.61 9.57
N LEU A 39 12.90 -9.71 8.62
CA LEU A 39 12.78 -8.26 8.88
C LEU A 39 11.34 -7.87 9.25
N THR A 40 10.37 -8.48 8.57
CA THR A 40 8.94 -8.13 8.74
C THR A 40 8.29 -8.90 9.88
N GLY A 41 8.80 -10.08 10.21
CA GLY A 41 8.15 -11.05 11.09
C GLY A 41 6.85 -11.61 10.51
N LEU A 42 6.61 -11.48 9.20
CA LEU A 42 5.49 -12.12 8.50
C LEU A 42 5.85 -13.56 8.15
N GLU A 43 4.89 -14.48 8.30
CA GLU A 43 5.03 -15.83 7.75
C GLU A 43 4.90 -15.80 6.22
N GLU A 44 5.34 -16.86 5.55
CA GLU A 44 5.18 -16.96 4.09
C GLU A 44 3.70 -17.11 3.73
N ASP A 45 3.18 -16.22 2.87
CA ASP A 45 1.82 -16.30 2.34
C ASP A 45 1.89 -16.37 0.80
N PRO A 46 1.81 -17.58 0.21
CA PRO A 46 1.87 -17.77 -1.24
C PRO A 46 0.72 -17.09 -2.01
N GLY A 47 -0.35 -16.67 -1.33
CA GLY A 47 -1.48 -15.96 -1.95
C GLY A 47 -1.47 -14.46 -1.69
N ALA A 48 -0.40 -13.91 -1.13
CA ALA A 48 -0.32 -12.48 -0.85
C ALA A 48 -0.45 -11.62 -2.12
N ASP A 49 -0.04 -12.13 -3.28
CA ASP A 49 0.00 -11.42 -4.57
C ASP A 49 -1.39 -11.26 -5.17
N GLU A 50 -2.12 -12.37 -5.25
CA GLU A 50 -3.54 -12.39 -5.59
C GLU A 50 -4.33 -11.53 -4.60
N PHE A 51 -3.98 -11.60 -3.31
CA PHE A 51 -4.66 -10.83 -2.28
C PHE A 51 -4.42 -9.32 -2.38
N TRP A 52 -3.19 -8.89 -2.68
CA TRP A 52 -2.87 -7.49 -2.93
C TRP A 52 -3.65 -6.96 -4.14
N ARG A 53 -3.71 -7.73 -5.24
CA ARG A 53 -4.47 -7.36 -6.44
C ARG A 53 -5.96 -7.24 -6.16
N ALA A 54 -6.54 -8.16 -5.40
CA ALA A 54 -7.95 -8.09 -5.02
C ALA A 54 -8.27 -6.80 -4.24
N ILE A 55 -7.40 -6.41 -3.29
CA ILE A 55 -7.58 -5.16 -2.56
C ILE A 55 -7.38 -3.94 -3.48
N PHE A 56 -6.37 -3.98 -4.36
CA PHE A 56 -6.14 -2.92 -5.35
C PHE A 56 -7.37 -2.69 -6.24
N ASP A 57 -7.97 -3.76 -6.75
CA ASP A 57 -9.16 -3.72 -7.60
C ASP A 57 -10.39 -3.24 -6.81
N ASP A 58 -10.55 -3.63 -5.54
CA ASP A 58 -11.65 -3.17 -4.67
C ASP A 58 -11.64 -1.64 -4.47
N PHE A 59 -10.45 -1.03 -4.44
CA PHE A 59 -10.31 0.43 -4.38
C PHE A 59 -10.56 1.13 -5.73
N GLY A 60 -10.68 0.37 -6.83
CA GLY A 60 -10.83 0.87 -8.19
C GLY A 60 -9.52 1.02 -8.97
N GLY A 61 -8.42 0.48 -8.43
CA GLY A 61 -7.12 0.47 -9.10
C GLY A 61 -6.61 1.87 -9.49
N GLU A 62 -6.05 2.00 -10.69
CA GLU A 62 -5.49 3.27 -11.17
C GLU A 62 -6.55 4.40 -11.27
N ASP A 63 -7.82 4.04 -11.46
CA ASP A 63 -8.94 4.97 -11.58
C ASP A 63 -9.60 5.35 -10.24
N ALA A 64 -9.03 4.89 -9.12
CA ALA A 64 -9.55 5.16 -7.79
C ALA A 64 -9.67 6.68 -7.51
N THR A 65 -10.64 7.08 -6.69
CA THR A 65 -10.80 8.47 -6.24
C THR A 65 -10.24 8.71 -4.83
N ASP A 66 -9.69 7.68 -4.19
CA ASP A 66 -9.05 7.78 -2.89
C ASP A 66 -7.59 8.20 -3.07
N ALA A 67 -7.29 9.46 -2.72
CA ALA A 67 -5.96 10.03 -2.93
C ALA A 67 -4.87 9.32 -2.13
N GLU A 68 -5.15 8.87 -0.90
CA GLU A 68 -4.14 8.17 -0.10
C GLU A 68 -3.88 6.77 -0.66
N PHE A 69 -4.93 6.04 -1.05
CA PHE A 69 -4.76 4.76 -1.74
C PHE A 69 -3.89 4.92 -2.98
N LEU A 70 -4.23 5.86 -3.87
CA LEU A 70 -3.46 6.12 -5.08
C LEU A 70 -2.00 6.45 -4.78
N HIS A 71 -1.74 7.24 -3.74
CA HIS A 71 -0.39 7.60 -3.33
C HIS A 71 0.39 6.38 -2.82
N VAL A 72 -0.17 5.60 -1.89
CA VAL A 72 0.57 4.49 -1.26
C VAL A 72 0.69 3.30 -2.19
N ALA A 73 -0.36 2.94 -2.93
CA ALA A 73 -0.31 1.86 -3.91
C ALA A 73 0.57 2.24 -5.12
N GLY A 74 0.52 3.50 -5.55
CA GLY A 74 1.40 4.02 -6.59
C GLY A 74 2.88 3.98 -6.17
N MET A 75 3.18 4.35 -4.92
CA MET A 75 4.53 4.23 -4.36
C MET A 75 4.99 2.77 -4.25
N MET A 76 4.14 1.87 -3.78
CA MET A 76 4.45 0.43 -3.73
C MET A 76 4.79 -0.13 -5.12
N ALA A 77 4.00 0.24 -6.14
CA ALA A 77 4.23 -0.16 -7.52
C ALA A 77 5.48 0.46 -8.14
N HIS A 78 5.82 1.70 -7.76
CA HIS A 78 7.03 2.37 -8.23
C HIS A 78 8.31 1.79 -7.60
N ILE A 79 8.26 1.35 -6.33
CA ILE A 79 9.43 0.81 -5.63
C ILE A 79 9.73 -0.65 -6.05
N PHE A 80 8.70 -1.49 -6.21
CA PHE A 80 8.86 -2.88 -6.66
C PHE A 80 7.95 -3.25 -7.84
N PRO A 81 8.14 -2.62 -9.02
CA PRO A 81 7.27 -2.84 -10.16
C PRO A 81 7.34 -4.29 -10.69
N TRP A 82 8.55 -4.87 -10.70
CA TRP A 82 8.81 -6.27 -11.06
C TRP A 82 7.97 -7.31 -10.28
N ALA A 83 7.50 -6.98 -9.07
CA ALA A 83 6.66 -7.89 -8.28
C ALA A 83 5.20 -7.92 -8.77
N LEU A 84 4.79 -6.92 -9.56
CA LEU A 84 3.39 -6.74 -9.98
C LEU A 84 3.16 -7.10 -11.45
N GLY A 85 4.21 -7.36 -12.23
CA GLY A 85 4.11 -7.83 -13.61
C GLY A 85 5.20 -7.24 -14.49
N ASP A 86 4.79 -6.64 -15.61
CA ASP A 86 5.71 -5.93 -16.49
C ASP A 86 6.29 -4.70 -15.77
N ASP A 87 7.60 -4.66 -15.62
CA ASP A 87 8.31 -3.71 -14.76
C ASP A 87 8.12 -2.26 -15.25
N GLU A 88 8.29 -2.02 -16.55
CA GLU A 88 8.11 -0.70 -17.15
C GLU A 88 6.65 -0.22 -17.06
N GLU A 89 5.70 -1.12 -17.27
CA GLU A 89 4.27 -0.83 -17.15
C GLU A 89 3.88 -0.43 -15.72
N TRP A 90 4.28 -1.21 -14.72
CA TRP A 90 3.91 -0.98 -13.33
C TRP A 90 4.63 0.22 -12.73
N ASP A 91 5.87 0.49 -13.14
CA ASP A 91 6.57 1.72 -12.77
C ASP A 91 5.79 2.95 -13.30
N ALA A 92 5.48 2.94 -14.61
CA ALA A 92 4.73 4.02 -15.23
C ALA A 92 3.33 4.17 -14.61
N ARG A 93 2.65 3.07 -14.29
CA ARG A 93 1.36 3.07 -13.58
C ARG A 93 1.49 3.69 -12.20
N GLY A 94 2.49 3.29 -11.41
CA GLY A 94 2.74 3.84 -10.07
C GLY A 94 2.93 5.36 -10.10
N GLN A 95 3.69 5.86 -11.07
CA GLN A 95 3.89 7.30 -11.28
C GLN A 95 2.58 8.03 -11.64
N ARG A 96 1.75 7.47 -12.52
CA ARG A 96 0.43 8.05 -12.87
C ARG A 96 -0.50 8.10 -11.66
N MET A 97 -0.52 7.05 -10.84
CA MET A 97 -1.31 7.02 -9.60
C MET A 97 -0.86 8.08 -8.60
N MET A 98 0.46 8.23 -8.37
CA MET A 98 0.98 9.28 -7.48
C MET A 98 0.68 10.69 -8.01
N ALA A 99 0.80 10.92 -9.32
CA ALA A 99 0.42 12.19 -9.94
C ALA A 99 -1.09 12.47 -9.78
N ARG A 100 -1.94 11.45 -9.93
CA ARG A 100 -3.38 11.57 -9.69
C ARG A 100 -3.72 11.85 -8.23
N ALA A 101 -3.01 11.22 -7.30
CA ALA A 101 -3.15 11.49 -5.87
C ALA A 101 -2.87 12.97 -5.55
N LEU A 102 -1.83 13.57 -6.15
CA LEU A 102 -1.53 15.00 -6.01
C LEU A 102 -2.60 15.90 -6.64
N GLN A 103 -3.21 15.50 -7.76
CA GLN A 103 -4.34 16.25 -8.32
C GLN A 103 -5.55 16.26 -7.38
N LEU A 104 -5.83 15.13 -6.72
CA LEU A 104 -6.93 14.99 -5.76
C LEU A 104 -6.63 15.66 -4.42
N ARG A 105 -5.36 15.69 -4.03
CA ARG A 105 -4.86 16.31 -2.80
C ARG A 105 -3.57 17.10 -3.08
N PRO A 106 -3.69 18.37 -3.51
CA PRO A 106 -2.54 19.19 -3.92
C PRO A 106 -1.48 19.42 -2.84
N ASP A 107 -1.87 19.41 -1.56
CA ASP A 107 -0.93 19.54 -0.44
C ASP A 107 -0.10 18.26 -0.18
N GLY A 108 -0.40 17.18 -0.91
CA GLY A 108 0.24 15.88 -0.76
C GLY A 108 0.02 15.27 0.62
N PHE A 109 0.99 14.47 1.06
CA PHE A 109 0.94 13.71 2.31
C PHE A 109 2.14 14.01 3.18
N SER A 110 1.94 14.82 4.23
CA SER A 110 2.99 15.08 5.22
C SER A 110 3.26 13.84 6.09
N PRO A 111 4.46 13.70 6.69
CA PRO A 111 4.73 12.62 7.65
C PRO A 111 3.70 12.52 8.77
N ALA A 112 3.27 13.67 9.32
CA ALA A 112 2.26 13.76 10.38
C ALA A 112 0.89 13.18 9.98
N PHE A 113 0.59 13.04 8.69
CA PHE A 113 -0.64 12.40 8.20
C PHE A 113 -0.64 10.88 8.44
N PHE A 114 0.55 10.26 8.45
CA PHE A 114 0.72 8.82 8.62
C PHE A 114 1.09 8.43 10.05
N GLU A 115 1.69 9.34 10.81
CA GLU A 115 2.14 9.08 12.19
C GLU A 115 1.01 8.54 13.09
N GLY A 116 1.33 7.53 13.90
CA GLY A 116 0.38 6.89 14.82
C GLY A 116 -0.48 5.78 14.21
N ARG A 117 -0.33 5.46 12.92
CA ARG A 117 -1.17 4.47 12.20
C ARG A 117 -0.51 3.09 12.06
N GLY A 118 0.22 2.66 13.09
CA GLY A 118 0.95 1.39 13.12
C GLY A 118 2.12 1.33 12.12
N GLU A 119 2.48 0.14 11.67
CA GLU A 119 3.61 -0.10 10.77
C GLU A 119 3.40 0.54 9.38
N TYR A 120 2.19 0.45 8.84
CA TYR A 120 1.77 1.21 7.65
C TYR A 120 2.08 2.70 7.82
N GLY A 121 1.64 3.28 8.94
CA GLY A 121 1.87 4.69 9.26
C GLY A 121 3.36 5.03 9.40
N ALA A 122 4.13 4.19 10.09
CA ALA A 122 5.55 4.39 10.29
C ALA A 122 6.32 4.37 8.95
N TYR A 123 6.00 3.41 8.08
CA TYR A 123 6.62 3.28 6.76
C TYR A 123 6.34 4.50 5.88
N PHE A 124 5.08 4.87 5.69
CA PHE A 124 4.74 6.00 4.81
C PHE A 124 5.08 7.36 5.42
N ALA A 125 5.09 7.49 6.75
CA ALA A 125 5.67 8.67 7.40
C ALA A 125 7.17 8.81 7.12
N HIS A 126 7.91 7.69 7.08
CA HIS A 126 9.31 7.71 6.69
C HIS A 126 9.46 8.10 5.22
N GLN A 127 8.75 7.45 4.30
CA GLN A 127 8.79 7.75 2.86
C GLN A 127 8.47 9.21 2.55
N ALA A 128 7.46 9.78 3.21
CA ALA A 128 7.09 11.20 3.07
C ALA A 128 8.17 12.18 3.53
N ARG A 129 9.16 11.74 4.34
CA ARG A 129 10.32 12.58 4.71
C ARG A 129 11.43 12.53 3.66
N VAL A 130 11.56 11.40 2.96
CA VAL A 130 12.66 11.17 2.00
C VAL A 130 12.30 11.62 0.59
N THR A 131 11.01 11.57 0.24
CA THR A 131 10.48 11.97 -1.06
C THR A 131 9.68 13.27 -0.90
N PRO A 132 10.31 14.46 -0.92
CA PRO A 132 9.58 15.71 -0.84
C PRO A 132 8.65 15.86 -2.04
N ASN A 133 7.40 16.28 -1.78
CA ASN A 133 6.36 16.55 -2.79
C ASN A 133 6.99 17.26 -4.01
N THR A 134 7.11 16.54 -5.12
CA THR A 134 7.58 17.07 -6.41
C THR A 134 6.39 17.40 -7.30
#